data_AF-A0A534QRZ3-F1
#
_entry.id   AF-A0A534QRZ3-F1
#
_cell.length_a   1.000
_cell.length_b   1.000
_cell.length_c   1.000
_cell.angle_alpha   90.00
_cell.angle_beta   90.00
_cell.angle_gamma   90.00
#
_symmetry.space_group_name_H-M   'P 1'
#
loop_
_entity.id
_entity.type
_entity.pdbx_description
1 polymer ?
#
loop_
_entity_poly.entity_id
_entity_poly.type
_entity_poly.pdbx_seq_one_letter_code
_entity_poly.pdbx_strand_id
1 'polypeptide(L)'
;MPRGPTRPIRDRREALEAGQRAFERGRIEEAIQLLEQAVTLGTDTAPTHTMLGVAYARQHQVERGFEHLERAVALDPEGFTPRCALGELYLRLCVPEKAREQLACALEYATTIEQRAYVQSLLREERARDRRRVYRPSFRQPFWLLRRLRGGT
;
A
#
# COMPACT_ATOMS: atom_id res chain seq x y z
N MET A 1 23.15 29.79 1.40
CA MET A 1 23.74 29.02 2.52
C MET A 1 23.54 27.53 2.24
N PRO A 2 24.59 26.74 1.97
CA PRO A 2 24.43 25.30 1.82
C PRO A 2 24.12 24.71 3.20
N ARG A 3 23.04 23.94 3.32
CA ARG A 3 22.78 23.16 4.53
C ARG A 3 23.96 22.19 4.67
N GLY A 4 24.68 22.27 5.79
CA GLY A 4 25.80 21.38 6.09
C GLY A 4 25.39 19.90 5.98
N PRO A 5 26.37 18.97 5.90
CA PRO A 5 26.08 17.55 5.70
C PRO A 5 25.08 17.09 6.76
N THR A 6 23.88 16.73 6.32
CA THR A 6 22.87 16.09 7.15
C THR A 6 23.54 14.92 7.83
N ARG A 7 23.67 14.98 9.16
CA ARG A 7 24.32 13.96 9.96
C ARG A 7 23.69 12.60 9.56
N PRO A 8 24.47 11.59 9.15
CA PRO A 8 23.91 10.32 8.74
C PRO A 8 23.13 9.75 9.92
N ILE A 9 21.83 9.52 9.72
CA ILE A 9 20.95 9.02 10.77
C ILE A 9 21.41 7.61 11.14
N ARG A 10 21.78 7.40 12.40
CA ARG A 10 22.25 6.09 12.90
C ARG A 10 21.24 5.41 13.81
N ASP A 11 20.20 6.13 14.19
CA ASP A 11 19.16 5.67 15.08
C ASP A 11 17.91 5.30 14.29
N ARG A 12 17.38 4.11 14.54
CA ARG A 12 16.19 3.58 13.84
C ARG A 12 14.95 4.44 14.06
N ARG A 13 14.79 5.03 15.25
CA ARG A 13 13.67 5.89 15.61
C ARG A 13 13.80 7.24 14.93
N GLU A 14 14.99 7.83 14.92
CA GLU A 14 15.23 9.08 14.20
C GLU A 14 14.95 8.90 12.70
N ALA A 15 15.38 7.78 12.10
CA ALA A 15 15.13 7.45 10.71
C ALA A 15 13.62 7.28 10.44
N LEU A 16 12.92 6.58 11.32
CA LEU A 16 11.48 6.37 11.23
C LEU A 16 10.71 7.70 11.28
N GLU A 17 10.99 8.53 12.29
CA GLU A 17 10.31 9.81 12.46
C GLU A 17 10.61 10.77 11.30
N ALA A 18 11.85 10.77 10.80
CA ALA A 18 12.22 11.56 9.62
C ALA A 18 11.50 11.07 8.37
N GLY A 19 11.45 9.76 8.15
CA GLY A 19 10.73 9.13 7.04
C GLY A 19 9.23 9.41 7.09
N GLN A 20 8.63 9.37 8.27
CA GLN A 20 7.22 9.73 8.46
C GLN A 20 6.94 11.19 8.10
N ARG A 21 7.76 12.12 8.60
CA ARG A 21 7.62 13.54 8.24
C ARG A 21 7.84 13.79 6.75
N ALA A 22 8.74 13.06 6.11
CA ALA A 22 8.94 13.16 4.66
C ALA A 22 7.71 12.65 3.89
N PHE A 23 7.13 11.54 4.34
CA PHE A 23 5.91 10.96 3.76
C PHE A 23 4.71 11.92 3.86
N GLU A 24 4.50 12.51 5.04
CA GLU A 24 3.43 13.49 5.29
C GLU A 24 3.58 14.74 4.43
N ARG A 25 4.82 15.17 4.14
CA ARG A 25 5.12 16.29 3.25
C ARG A 25 5.06 15.94 1.76
N GLY A 26 4.72 14.70 1.41
CA GLY A 26 4.67 14.23 0.03
C GLY A 26 6.04 14.08 -0.64
N ARG A 27 7.15 14.12 0.13
CA ARG A 27 8.51 13.87 -0.38
C ARG A 27 8.73 12.36 -0.41
N ILE A 28 8.10 11.69 -1.38
CA ILE A 28 7.96 10.23 -1.39
C ILE A 28 9.32 9.53 -1.53
N GLU A 29 10.22 10.04 -2.38
CA GLU A 29 11.56 9.48 -2.59
C GLU A 29 12.37 9.50 -1.28
N GLU A 30 12.38 10.65 -0.60
CA GLU A 30 13.06 10.84 0.68
C GLU A 30 12.43 9.96 1.77
N ALA A 31 11.10 9.85 1.78
CA ALA A 31 10.38 9.00 2.72
C ALA A 31 10.79 7.53 2.57
N ILE A 32 10.87 7.04 1.34
CA ILE A 32 11.31 5.66 1.05
C ILE A 32 12.71 5.43 1.62
N GLN A 33 13.68 6.29 1.28
CA GLN A 33 15.06 6.14 1.73
C GLN A 33 15.17 6.10 3.27
N LEU A 34 14.48 7.02 3.95
CA LEU A 34 14.51 7.12 5.40
C LEU A 34 13.78 5.95 6.09
N LEU A 35 12.67 5.49 5.53
CA LEU A 35 11.93 4.36 6.07
C LEU A 35 12.66 3.03 5.83
N GLU A 36 13.30 2.84 4.68
CA GLU A 36 14.18 1.67 4.44
C GLU A 36 15.38 1.68 5.39
N GLN A 37 15.96 2.85 5.63
CA GLN A 37 17.00 3.00 6.64
C GLN A 37 16.49 2.64 8.04
N ALA A 38 15.27 3.05 8.40
CA ALA A 38 14.65 2.64 9.67
C ALA A 38 14.47 1.12 9.78
N VAL A 39 14.07 0.45 8.69
CA VAL A 39 13.93 -1.01 8.61
C VAL A 39 15.29 -1.70 8.76
N THR A 40 16.32 -1.25 8.03
CA THR A 40 17.68 -1.82 8.14
C THR A 40 18.29 -1.64 9.53
N LEU A 41 17.94 -0.56 10.24
CA LEU A 41 18.33 -0.33 11.63
C LEU A 41 17.45 -1.09 12.65
N GLY A 42 16.51 -1.92 12.19
CA GLY A 42 15.73 -2.84 13.02
C GLY A 42 14.33 -2.38 13.39
N THR A 43 13.71 -1.49 12.60
CA THR A 43 12.28 -1.16 12.72
C THR A 43 11.45 -2.05 11.78
N ASP A 44 11.08 -3.23 12.26
CA ASP A 44 10.20 -4.17 11.54
C ASP A 44 8.79 -4.12 12.15
N THR A 45 8.00 -3.13 11.72
CA THR A 45 6.64 -2.91 12.26
C THR A 45 5.62 -2.73 11.14
N ALA A 46 4.37 -3.11 11.41
CA ALA A 46 3.28 -2.97 10.44
C ALA A 46 3.10 -1.51 9.96
N PRO A 47 3.15 -0.46 10.81
CA PRO A 47 3.08 0.92 10.34
C PRO A 47 4.20 1.30 9.37
N THR A 48 5.46 0.94 9.67
CA THR A 48 6.61 1.25 8.81
C THR A 48 6.47 0.59 7.44
N HIS A 49 6.11 -0.68 7.41
CA HIS A 49 5.89 -1.42 6.17
C HIS A 49 4.66 -0.91 5.41
N THR A 50 3.61 -0.47 6.10
CA THR A 50 2.45 0.17 5.47
C THR A 50 2.86 1.45 4.74
N MET A 51 3.65 2.30 5.40
CA MET A 51 4.13 3.55 4.81
C MET A 51 5.05 3.32 3.62
N LEU A 52 5.98 2.36 3.70
CA LEU A 52 6.82 1.95 2.57
C LEU A 52 5.97 1.45 1.41
N GLY A 53 5.00 0.58 1.69
CA GLY A 53 4.11 0.02 0.67
C GLY A 53 3.33 1.10 -0.08
N VAL A 54 2.74 2.06 0.64
CA VAL A 54 2.04 3.20 0.05
C VAL A 54 3.00 4.12 -0.71
N ALA A 55 4.20 4.37 -0.18
CA ALA A 55 5.20 5.22 -0.82
C ALA A 55 5.65 4.62 -2.16
N TYR A 56 5.96 3.32 -2.20
CA TYR A 56 6.31 2.60 -3.42
C TYR A 56 5.18 2.59 -4.44
N ALA A 57 3.95 2.34 -4.00
CA ALA A 57 2.78 2.41 -4.87
C ALA A 57 2.58 3.81 -5.48
N ARG A 58 2.90 4.88 -4.74
CA ARG A 58 2.86 6.27 -5.26
C ARG A 58 3.94 6.54 -6.31
N GLN A 59 5.07 5.84 -6.25
CA GLN A 59 6.11 5.90 -7.28
C GLN A 59 5.91 4.92 -8.44
N HIS A 60 4.72 4.33 -8.56
CA HIS A 60 4.43 3.29 -9.58
C HIS A 60 5.28 2.02 -9.45
N GLN A 61 6.01 1.85 -8.33
CA GLN A 61 6.74 0.63 -7.99
C GLN A 61 5.80 -0.35 -7.28
N VAL A 62 4.79 -0.81 -8.01
CA VAL A 62 3.66 -1.57 -7.47
C VAL A 62 4.08 -2.88 -6.81
N GLU A 63 5.03 -3.60 -7.39
CA GLU A 63 5.52 -4.88 -6.88
C GLU A 63 6.10 -4.74 -5.47
N ARG A 64 7.02 -3.79 -5.29
CA ARG A 64 7.59 -3.45 -3.96
C ARG A 64 6.53 -2.92 -3.01
N GLY A 65 5.56 -2.18 -3.54
CA GLY A 65 4.39 -1.73 -2.80
C GLY A 65 3.63 -2.90 -2.17
N PHE A 66 3.35 -3.94 -2.96
CA PHE A 66 2.71 -5.16 -2.47
C PHE A 66 3.53 -5.89 -1.44
N GLU A 67 4.81 -6.14 -1.70
CA GLU A 67 5.68 -6.87 -0.78
C GLU A 67 5.66 -6.26 0.63
N HIS A 68 5.76 -4.93 0.71
CA HIS A 68 5.70 -4.23 1.99
C HIS A 68 4.29 -4.22 2.60
N LEU A 69 3.22 -4.07 1.83
CA LEU A 69 1.86 -4.14 2.38
C LEU A 69 1.50 -5.55 2.87
N GLU A 70 1.92 -6.60 2.16
CA GLU A 70 1.75 -7.99 2.59
C GLU A 70 2.54 -8.27 3.86
N ARG A 71 3.79 -7.77 3.97
CA ARG A 71 4.55 -7.84 5.22
C ARG A 71 3.84 -7.10 6.35
N ALA A 72 3.26 -5.94 6.09
CA ALA A 72 2.52 -5.18 7.10
C ALA A 72 1.29 -5.94 7.61
N VAL A 73 0.51 -6.55 6.71
CA VAL A 73 -0.63 -7.41 7.08
C VAL A 73 -0.16 -8.67 7.84
N ALA A 74 0.99 -9.24 7.49
CA ALA A 74 1.53 -10.39 8.21
C ALA A 74 2.00 -10.03 9.63
N LEU A 75 2.51 -8.82 9.84
CA LEU A 75 2.94 -8.30 11.14
C LEU A 75 1.76 -7.90 12.03
N ASP A 76 0.69 -7.36 11.42
CA ASP A 76 -0.54 -6.99 12.10
C ASP A 76 -1.77 -7.50 11.32
N PRO A 77 -2.12 -8.78 11.51
CA PRO A 77 -3.26 -9.39 10.82
C PRO A 77 -4.60 -8.77 11.19
N GLU A 78 -4.70 -8.11 12.34
CA GLU A 78 -5.92 -7.45 12.81
C GLU A 78 -5.89 -5.94 12.55
N GLY A 79 -4.86 -5.46 11.84
CA GLY A 79 -4.66 -4.06 11.56
C GLY A 79 -5.60 -3.53 10.48
N PHE A 80 -6.36 -2.47 10.83
CA PHE A 80 -7.16 -1.73 9.87
C PHE A 80 -6.31 -1.14 8.73
N THR A 81 -5.26 -0.38 9.09
CA THR A 81 -4.46 0.42 8.16
C THR A 81 -3.77 -0.39 7.06
N PRO A 82 -3.02 -1.48 7.35
CA PRO A 82 -2.36 -2.25 6.30
C PRO A 82 -3.35 -2.93 5.34
N ARG A 83 -4.47 -3.47 5.87
CA ARG A 83 -5.53 -4.08 5.05
C ARG A 83 -6.23 -3.05 4.17
N CYS A 84 -6.51 -1.87 4.70
CA CYS A 84 -7.12 -0.78 3.95
C CYS A 84 -6.20 -0.31 2.81
N ALA A 85 -4.91 -0.08 3.10
CA ALA A 85 -3.91 0.29 2.11
C ALA A 85 -3.75 -0.76 1.00
N LEU A 86 -3.75 -2.05 1.36
CA LEU A 86 -3.70 -3.15 0.40
C LEU A 86 -4.97 -3.21 -0.47
N GLY A 87 -6.14 -2.99 0.12
CA GLY A 87 -7.42 -2.89 -0.59
C GLY A 87 -7.44 -1.73 -1.60
N GLU A 88 -6.97 -0.55 -1.22
CA GLU A 88 -6.82 0.59 -2.13
C GLU A 88 -5.84 0.32 -3.28
N LEU A 89 -4.71 -0.34 -2.99
CA LEU A 89 -3.76 -0.73 -4.03
C LEU A 89 -4.41 -1.68 -5.04
N TYR A 90 -5.18 -2.66 -4.58
CA TYR A 90 -5.95 -3.54 -5.46
C TYR A 90 -6.99 -2.79 -6.29
N LEU A 91 -7.67 -1.77 -5.74
CA LEU A 91 -8.58 -0.92 -6.51
C LEU A 91 -7.85 -0.16 -7.62
N ARG A 92 -6.68 0.41 -7.33
CA ARG A 92 -5.85 1.11 -8.33
C ARG A 92 -5.42 0.20 -9.47
N LEU A 93 -5.15 -1.06 -9.18
CA LEU A 93 -4.76 -2.06 -10.16
C LEU A 93 -5.93 -2.71 -10.88
N CYS A 94 -7.15 -2.24 -10.63
CA CYS A 94 -8.36 -2.79 -11.22
C CYS A 94 -8.54 -4.29 -10.90
N VAL A 95 -8.17 -4.71 -9.67
CA VAL A 95 -8.44 -6.04 -9.11
C VAL A 95 -9.50 -5.95 -8.01
N PRO A 96 -10.76 -5.60 -8.34
CA PRO A 96 -11.76 -5.25 -7.35
C PRO A 96 -12.18 -6.41 -6.45
N GLU A 97 -12.01 -7.67 -6.87
CA GLU A 97 -12.32 -8.84 -6.06
C GLU A 97 -11.42 -8.91 -4.82
N LYS A 98 -10.10 -8.87 -5.03
CA LYS A 98 -9.11 -8.83 -3.94
C LYS A 98 -9.23 -7.56 -3.11
N ALA A 99 -9.55 -6.44 -3.75
CA ALA A 99 -9.81 -5.20 -3.02
C ALA A 99 -10.99 -5.35 -2.05
N ARG A 100 -12.10 -5.94 -2.50
CA ARG A 100 -13.29 -6.16 -1.67
C ARG A 100 -12.99 -7.09 -0.49
N GLU A 101 -12.20 -8.13 -0.70
CA GLU A 101 -11.76 -9.04 0.38
C GLU A 101 -10.98 -8.27 1.45
N GLN A 102 -9.95 -7.53 1.06
CA GLN A 102 -9.11 -6.78 2.01
C GLN A 102 -9.88 -5.67 2.71
N LEU A 103 -10.74 -4.94 1.98
CA LEU A 103 -11.57 -3.89 2.54
C LEU A 103 -12.66 -4.45 3.47
N ALA A 104 -13.23 -5.62 3.19
CA ALA A 104 -14.16 -6.28 4.09
C ALA A 104 -13.49 -6.65 5.41
N CYS A 105 -12.30 -7.26 5.36
CA CYS A 105 -11.51 -7.52 6.58
C CYS A 105 -11.16 -6.22 7.31
N ALA A 106 -10.72 -5.18 6.59
CA ALA A 106 -10.45 -3.88 7.22
C ALA A 106 -11.68 -3.33 7.97
N LEU A 107 -12.89 -3.53 7.43
CA LEU A 107 -14.13 -3.09 8.06
C LEU A 107 -14.42 -3.79 9.40
N GLU A 108 -14.04 -5.06 9.53
CA GLU A 108 -14.20 -5.85 10.77
C GLU A 108 -13.34 -5.27 11.90
N TYR A 109 -12.12 -4.84 11.57
CA TYR A 109 -11.17 -4.27 12.53
C TYR A 109 -11.22 -2.74 12.62
N ALA A 110 -12.14 -2.09 11.92
CA ALA A 110 -12.32 -0.65 12.00
C ALA A 110 -12.83 -0.26 13.40
N THR A 111 -12.00 0.49 14.13
CA THR A 111 -12.32 0.94 15.50
C THR A 111 -13.02 2.29 15.51
N THR A 112 -12.79 3.12 14.49
CA THR A 112 -13.38 4.46 14.41
C THR A 112 -14.50 4.55 13.37
N ILE A 113 -15.40 5.52 13.57
CA ILE A 113 -16.51 5.78 12.63
C ILE A 113 -15.96 6.24 11.28
N GLU A 114 -14.89 7.04 11.29
CA GLU A 114 -14.24 7.57 10.09
C GLU A 114 -13.62 6.44 9.26
N GLN A 115 -12.92 5.49 9.91
CA GLN A 115 -12.37 4.31 9.26
C GLN A 115 -13.45 3.49 8.56
N ARG A 116 -14.55 3.23 9.29
CA ARG A 116 -15.71 2.49 8.76
C ARG A 116 -16.36 3.23 7.60
N ALA A 117 -16.61 4.53 7.73
CA ALA A 117 -17.22 5.35 6.70
C ALA A 117 -16.35 5.41 5.44
N TYR A 118 -15.03 5.52 5.60
CA TYR A 118 -14.06 5.53 4.51
C TYR A 118 -14.09 4.22 3.71
N VAL A 119 -14.03 3.07 4.37
CA VAL A 119 -14.10 1.78 3.66
C VAL A 119 -15.46 1.59 2.97
N GLN A 120 -16.55 2.02 3.60
CA GLN A 120 -17.89 1.95 3.02
C GLN A 120 -18.03 2.82 1.76
N SER A 121 -17.40 4.00 1.72
CA SER A 121 -17.41 4.85 0.53
C SER A 121 -16.67 4.18 -0.63
N LEU A 122 -15.47 3.63 -0.39
CA LEU A 122 -14.70 2.89 -1.39
C LEU A 122 -15.49 1.71 -1.98
N LEU A 123 -16.11 0.89 -1.12
CA LEU A 123 -16.92 -0.24 -1.56
C LEU A 123 -18.17 0.18 -2.33
N ARG A 124 -18.81 1.30 -1.96
CA ARG A 124 -19.97 1.86 -2.67
C ARG A 124 -19.58 2.35 -4.06
N GLU A 125 -18.52 3.13 -4.16
CA GLU A 125 -17.98 3.59 -5.45
C GLU A 125 -17.64 2.42 -6.36
N GLU A 126 -17.02 1.39 -5.78
CA GLU A 126 -16.60 0.22 -6.54
C GLU A 126 -17.80 -0.58 -7.08
N ARG A 127 -18.85 -0.75 -6.28
CA ARG A 127 -20.12 -1.33 -6.76
C ARG A 127 -20.77 -0.48 -7.85
N ALA A 128 -20.65 0.85 -7.79
CA ALA A 128 -21.18 1.73 -8.83
C ALA A 128 -20.41 1.61 -10.15
N ARG A 129 -19.07 1.43 -10.10
CA ARG A 129 -18.24 1.16 -11.30
C ARG A 129 -18.61 -0.17 -11.96
N ASP A 130 -18.82 -1.20 -11.15
CA ASP A 130 -19.24 -2.55 -11.59
C ASP A 130 -20.61 -2.51 -12.31
N ARG A 131 -21.59 -1.82 -11.70
CA ARG A 131 -22.93 -1.61 -12.29
C ARG A 131 -22.91 -0.89 -13.64
N ARG A 132 -21.94 -0.01 -13.86
CA ARG A 132 -21.76 0.71 -15.13
C ARG A 132 -21.16 -0.17 -16.25
N ARG A 133 -20.91 -1.46 -15.99
CA ARG A 133 -20.29 -2.42 -16.92
C ARG A 133 -18.96 -1.92 -17.49
N VAL A 134 -18.19 -1.16 -16.70
CA VAL A 134 -16.82 -0.84 -17.08
C VAL A 134 -16.05 -2.16 -17.07
N TYR A 135 -15.73 -2.68 -18.26
CA TYR A 135 -14.98 -3.91 -18.40
C TYR A 135 -13.64 -3.80 -17.67
N ARG A 136 -13.44 -4.68 -16.68
CA ARG A 136 -12.15 -4.90 -16.05
C ARG A 136 -11.74 -6.32 -16.36
N PRO A 137 -10.55 -6.56 -16.93
CA PRO A 137 -10.06 -7.91 -17.05
C PRO A 137 -9.97 -8.50 -15.64
N SER A 138 -10.75 -9.54 -15.36
CA SER A 138 -10.64 -10.27 -14.11
C SER A 138 -9.26 -10.94 -14.10
N PHE A 139 -8.39 -10.55 -13.17
CA PHE A 139 -7.06 -11.14 -12.96
C PHE A 139 -7.12 -12.59 -12.43
N ARG A 140 -8.26 -13.26 -12.58
CA ARG A 140 -8.46 -14.68 -12.29
C ARG A 140 -7.56 -15.58 -13.16
N GLN A 141 -7.03 -15.04 -14.26
CA GLN A 141 -5.98 -15.69 -15.03
C GLN A 141 -4.67 -14.93 -14.88
N PRO A 142 -3.60 -15.59 -14.43
CA PRO A 142 -2.28 -14.99 -14.37
C PRO A 142 -1.84 -14.41 -15.72
N PHE A 143 -1.10 -13.30 -15.69
CA PHE A 143 -0.68 -12.61 -16.92
C PHE A 143 0.17 -13.51 -17.86
N TRP A 144 0.81 -14.57 -17.35
CA TRP A 144 1.52 -15.56 -18.16
C TRP A 144 0.61 -16.48 -19.00
N LEU A 145 -0.66 -16.66 -18.62
CA LEU A 145 -1.65 -17.40 -19.42
C LEU A 145 -2.14 -16.59 -20.63
N LEU A 146 -2.22 -15.27 -20.51
CA LEU A 146 -2.59 -14.37 -21.62
C LEU A 146 -1.50 -14.29 -22.69
N ARG A 147 -0.22 -14.50 -22.33
CA ARG A 147 0.90 -14.55 -23.29
C ARG A 147 0.82 -15.75 -24.25
N ARG A 148 0.05 -16.79 -23.90
CA ARG A 148 -0.14 -17.99 -24.73
C ARG A 148 -1.11 -17.78 -25.89
N LEU A 149 -1.93 -16.72 -25.87
CA LEU A 149 -2.95 -16.43 -26.89
C LEU A 149 -2.48 -15.47 -28.00
N ARG A 150 -1.26 -14.93 -27.92
CA ARG A 150 -0.64 -14.09 -28.97
C ARG A 150 0.59 -14.71 -29.64
N GLY A 151 0.82 -16.01 -29.43
CA GLY A 151 1.95 -16.75 -29.99
C GLY A 151 1.53 -18.04 -30.69
N GLY A 152 0.41 -18.03 -31.40
CA GLY A 152 -0.02 -19.12 -32.28
C GLY A 152 0.11 -18.69 -33.74
N THR A 153 1.01 -19.41 -34.43
CA THR A 153 1.46 -19.33 -35.84
C THR A 153 2.30 -18.12 -36.23
#